data_AF-A0A2V5IR53-F1
#
_entry.id   AF-A0A2V5IR53-F1
#
_cell.length_a   1.000
_cell.length_b   1.000
_cell.length_c   1.000
_cell.angle_alpha   90.00
_cell.angle_beta   90.00
_cell.angle_gamma   90.00
#
_symmetry.space_group_name_H-M   'P 1'
#
loop_
_entity.id
_entity.type
_entity.pdbx_description
1 polymer ?
#
loop_
_entity_poly.entity_id
_entity_poly.type
_entity_poly.pdbx_seq_one_letter_code
_entity_poly.pdbx_strand_id
1 'polypeptide(L)'
;MTGISGVSGAKQTAVTSRVVPLLLVAPIVSIILLGILFLIVRPLMPENIPIHVGPDGVGSGSGGLLIAIACGIAAVVFAIGGATTKEFFKDDHWFQTEKSIAVGIMSLGYGLIGFAVATILSTVGDTTGSDSSISVGMGMLGFLLTFIAAVCIYIVAFPRAKMTPLG
;
A
#
# COMPACT_ATOMS: atom_id res chain seq x y z
N MET A 1 47.72 -10.15 -7.18
CA MET A 1 46.39 -10.79 -7.16
C MET A 1 46.14 -11.27 -5.74
N THR A 2 45.40 -10.50 -4.94
CA THR A 2 44.98 -10.92 -3.58
C THR A 2 43.49 -10.60 -3.45
N GLY A 3 42.72 -11.65 -3.18
CA GLY A 3 41.27 -11.64 -3.20
C GLY A 3 40.66 -10.79 -2.09
N ILE A 4 39.73 -9.92 -2.47
CA ILE A 4 38.75 -9.31 -1.56
C ILE A 4 37.43 -10.03 -1.81
N SER A 5 37.31 -11.26 -1.30
CA SER A 5 36.08 -12.06 -1.33
C SER A 5 35.22 -11.88 -0.08
N GLY A 6 35.62 -11.02 0.87
CA GLY A 6 34.93 -10.83 2.16
C GLY A 6 33.87 -9.73 2.23
N VAL A 7 33.81 -8.81 1.26
CA VAL A 7 32.95 -7.60 1.36
C VAL A 7 31.56 -7.80 0.74
N SER A 8 31.41 -8.78 -0.17
CA SER A 8 30.14 -9.05 -0.86
C SER A 8 29.08 -9.65 0.07
N GLY A 9 29.44 -10.66 0.87
CA GLY A 9 28.48 -11.42 1.68
C GLY A 9 27.83 -10.64 2.83
N ALA A 10 28.54 -9.69 3.45
CA ALA A 10 28.01 -8.88 4.57
C ALA A 10 27.04 -7.79 4.10
N LYS A 11 27.27 -7.20 2.91
CA LYS A 11 26.32 -6.25 2.30
C LYS A 11 25.05 -6.96 1.83
N GLN A 12 25.19 -8.16 1.27
CA GLN A 12 24.08 -8.93 0.73
C GLN A 12 23.12 -9.42 1.83
N THR A 13 23.63 -9.84 2.99
CA THR A 13 22.85 -10.22 4.18
C THR A 13 22.15 -9.04 4.85
N ALA A 14 22.79 -7.86 4.90
CA ALA A 14 22.16 -6.65 5.45
C ALA A 14 21.01 -6.11 4.58
N VAL A 15 21.11 -6.24 3.25
CA VAL A 15 20.03 -5.85 2.32
C VAL A 15 18.85 -6.82 2.42
N THR A 16 19.10 -8.14 2.43
CA THR A 16 18.02 -9.13 2.63
C THR A 16 17.32 -8.98 3.98
N SER A 17 18.06 -8.65 5.04
CA SER A 17 17.51 -8.41 6.39
C SER A 17 16.51 -7.24 6.45
N ARG A 18 16.72 -6.16 5.68
CA ARG A 18 15.81 -4.99 5.68
C ARG A 18 14.64 -5.11 4.72
N VAL A 19 14.84 -5.85 3.63
CA VAL A 19 13.86 -5.97 2.54
C VAL A 19 12.70 -6.90 2.91
N VAL A 20 12.99 -8.02 3.56
CA VAL A 20 11.95 -8.98 4.00
C VAL A 20 10.88 -8.35 4.90
N PRO A 21 11.21 -7.60 5.96
CA PRO A 21 10.20 -6.96 6.80
C PRO A 21 9.40 -5.89 6.04
N LEU A 22 10.02 -5.17 5.10
CA LEU A 22 9.33 -4.14 4.32
C LEU A 22 8.35 -4.74 3.30
N LEU A 23 8.72 -5.86 2.67
CA LEU A 23 7.93 -6.49 1.60
C LEU A 23 6.85 -7.46 2.11
N LEU A 24 7.01 -8.02 3.31
CA LEU A 24 6.09 -9.03 3.84
C LEU A 24 5.46 -8.60 5.16
N VAL A 25 6.27 -8.23 6.15
CA VAL A 25 5.76 -7.97 7.50
C VAL A 25 4.93 -6.70 7.54
N ALA A 26 5.42 -5.58 7.01
CA ALA A 26 4.71 -4.32 7.03
C ALA A 26 3.34 -4.39 6.30
N PRO A 27 3.24 -4.95 5.08
CA PRO A 27 1.95 -5.13 4.39
C PRO A 27 0.94 -5.98 5.18
N ILE A 28 1.38 -7.12 5.71
CA ILE A 28 0.51 -8.02 6.50
C ILE A 28 0.02 -7.29 7.76
N VAL A 29 0.93 -6.62 8.47
CA VAL A 29 0.59 -5.84 9.67
C VAL A 29 -0.37 -4.71 9.32
N SER A 30 -0.18 -4.00 8.21
CA SER A 30 -1.11 -2.94 7.79
C SER A 30 -2.53 -3.45 7.52
N ILE A 31 -2.68 -4.61 6.87
CA ILE A 31 -4.00 -5.22 6.65
C ILE A 31 -4.64 -5.64 7.97
N ILE A 32 -3.86 -6.27 8.87
CA ILE A 32 -4.36 -6.70 10.19
C ILE A 32 -4.79 -5.48 11.01
N LEU A 33 -3.97 -4.43 11.07
CA LEU A 33 -4.27 -3.20 11.78
C LEU A 33 -5.51 -2.50 11.23
N LEU A 34 -5.69 -2.47 9.91
CA LEU A 34 -6.92 -1.96 9.29
C LEU A 34 -8.15 -2.81 9.69
N GLY A 35 -8.02 -4.14 9.68
CA GLY A 35 -9.08 -5.04 10.14
C GLY A 35 -9.45 -4.80 11.60
N ILE A 36 -8.46 -4.66 12.49
CA ILE A 36 -8.67 -4.35 13.91
C ILE A 36 -9.34 -2.98 14.06
N LEU A 37 -8.83 -1.95 13.37
CA LEU A 37 -9.41 -0.62 13.38
C LEU A 37 -10.89 -0.66 12.99
N PHE A 38 -11.21 -1.34 11.88
CA PHE A 38 -12.58 -1.52 11.42
C PHE A 38 -13.45 -2.21 12.48
N LEU A 39 -12.99 -3.30 13.09
CA LEU A 39 -13.77 -4.00 14.12
C LEU A 39 -14.04 -3.13 15.35
N ILE A 40 -13.08 -2.31 15.77
CA ILE A 40 -13.22 -1.39 16.91
C ILE A 40 -14.23 -0.29 16.62
N VAL A 41 -14.16 0.32 15.43
CA VAL A 41 -14.99 1.49 15.08
C VAL A 41 -16.33 1.11 14.43
N ARG A 42 -16.51 -0.14 14.00
CA ARG A 42 -17.76 -0.64 13.39
C ARG A 42 -19.03 -0.27 14.16
N PRO A 43 -19.10 -0.33 15.51
CA PRO A 43 -20.30 0.07 16.26
C PRO A 43 -20.66 1.55 16.12
N LEU A 44 -19.71 2.38 15.67
CA LEU A 44 -19.84 3.83 15.51
C LEU A 44 -19.99 4.26 14.04
N MET A 45 -20.00 3.30 13.12
CA MET A 45 -20.16 3.55 11.68
C MET A 45 -21.58 3.24 11.22
N PRO A 46 -22.12 3.99 10.25
CA PRO A 46 -23.37 3.64 9.60
C PRO A 46 -23.23 2.32 8.81
N GLU A 47 -24.32 1.55 8.71
CA GLU A 47 -24.31 0.27 7.97
C GLU A 47 -24.01 0.46 6.48
N ASN A 48 -24.50 1.57 5.92
CA ASN A 48 -24.28 1.97 4.54
C ASN A 48 -23.47 3.27 4.50
N ILE A 49 -22.40 3.25 3.73
CA ILE A 49 -21.57 4.43 3.46
C ILE A 49 -21.73 4.87 2.00
N PRO A 50 -21.66 6.17 1.74
CA PRO A 50 -21.57 6.71 0.39
C PRO A 50 -20.34 6.16 -0.36
N ILE A 51 -20.58 5.51 -1.49
CA ILE A 51 -19.53 4.88 -2.33
C ILE A 51 -19.31 5.62 -3.66
N HIS A 52 -20.30 6.39 -4.12
CA HIS A 52 -20.14 7.26 -5.28
C HIS A 52 -21.05 8.48 -5.17
N VAL A 53 -20.60 9.58 -5.78
CA VAL A 53 -21.36 10.82 -5.92
C VAL A 53 -21.35 11.19 -7.39
N GLY A 54 -22.53 11.36 -7.99
CA GLY A 54 -22.70 11.70 -9.39
C GLY A 54 -23.89 12.64 -9.64
N PRO A 55 -24.15 12.99 -10.92
CA PRO A 55 -25.28 13.84 -11.30
C PRO A 55 -26.64 13.28 -10.83
N ASP A 56 -26.73 11.95 -10.72
CA ASP A 56 -27.94 11.23 -10.31
C ASP A 56 -28.05 11.06 -8.78
N GLY A 57 -27.13 11.65 -8.02
CA GLY A 57 -27.12 11.62 -6.55
C GLY A 57 -26.01 10.76 -5.97
N VAL A 58 -26.25 10.27 -4.76
CA VAL A 58 -25.28 9.53 -3.94
C VAL A 58 -25.69 8.07 -3.89
N GLY A 59 -24.85 7.16 -4.41
CA GLY A 59 -25.05 5.74 -4.14
C GLY A 59 -24.35 5.34 -2.86
N SER A 60 -25.09 4.64 -2.00
CA SER A 60 -24.57 4.07 -0.77
C SER A 60 -24.39 2.56 -0.90
N GLY A 61 -23.43 2.00 -0.16
CA GLY A 61 -23.17 0.57 -0.12
C GLY A 61 -22.61 0.14 1.23
N SER A 62 -22.46 -1.17 1.42
CA SER A 62 -21.97 -1.71 2.69
C SER A 62 -20.53 -1.26 2.97
N GLY A 63 -20.31 -0.59 4.11
CA GLY A 63 -18.97 -0.19 4.56
C GLY A 63 -18.07 -1.39 4.80
N GLY A 64 -18.60 -2.46 5.39
CA GLY A 64 -17.86 -3.71 5.57
C GLY A 64 -17.40 -4.33 4.25
N LEU A 65 -18.26 -4.30 3.22
CA LEU A 65 -17.91 -4.81 1.90
C LEU A 65 -16.82 -3.95 1.23
N LEU A 66 -16.92 -2.62 1.32
CA LEU A 66 -15.91 -1.70 0.78
C LEU A 66 -14.53 -1.95 1.41
N ILE A 67 -14.48 -2.08 2.74
CA ILE A 67 -13.23 -2.37 3.46
C ILE A 67 -12.70 -3.76 3.11
N ALA A 68 -13.55 -4.77 3.01
CA ALA A 68 -13.16 -6.11 2.60
C ALA A 68 -12.56 -6.13 1.18
N ILE A 69 -13.18 -5.42 0.23
CA ILE A 69 -12.67 -5.27 -1.13
C ILE A 69 -11.33 -4.53 -1.13
N ALA A 70 -11.21 -3.42 -0.40
CA ALA A 70 -9.95 -2.67 -0.31
C ALA A 70 -8.81 -3.53 0.25
N CYS A 71 -9.07 -4.27 1.33
CA CYS A 71 -8.12 -5.24 1.90
C CYS A 71 -7.76 -6.35 0.91
N GLY A 72 -8.75 -6.90 0.20
CA GLY A 72 -8.54 -7.95 -0.79
C GLY A 72 -7.66 -7.50 -1.95
N ILE A 73 -7.96 -6.34 -2.53
CA ILE A 73 -7.15 -5.77 -3.62
C ILE A 73 -5.75 -5.43 -3.10
N ALA A 74 -5.63 -4.80 -1.91
CA ALA A 74 -4.33 -4.49 -1.32
C ALA A 74 -3.49 -5.75 -1.10
N ALA A 75 -4.08 -6.84 -0.60
CA ALA A 75 -3.40 -8.12 -0.42
C ALA A 75 -2.87 -8.70 -1.73
N VAL A 76 -3.69 -8.66 -2.79
CA VAL A 76 -3.26 -9.10 -4.14
C VAL A 76 -2.12 -8.24 -4.66
N VAL A 77 -2.23 -6.92 -4.52
CA VAL A 77 -1.20 -5.97 -4.95
C VAL A 77 0.11 -6.19 -4.20
N PHE A 78 0.05 -6.40 -2.88
CA PHE A 78 1.25 -6.72 -2.09
C PHE A 78 1.84 -8.08 -2.44
N ALA A 79 1.02 -9.08 -2.75
CA ALA A 79 1.50 -10.39 -3.19
C ALA A 79 2.25 -10.29 -4.52
N ILE A 80 1.66 -9.58 -5.50
CA ILE A 80 2.30 -9.33 -6.81
C ILE A 80 3.57 -8.50 -6.62
N GLY A 81 3.50 -7.36 -5.93
CA GLY A 81 4.65 -6.49 -5.71
C GLY A 81 5.77 -7.18 -4.95
N GLY A 82 5.45 -7.98 -3.94
CA GLY A 82 6.41 -8.79 -3.19
C GLY A 82 7.07 -9.87 -4.04
N ALA A 83 6.29 -10.58 -4.87
CA ALA A 83 6.82 -11.59 -5.80
C ALA A 83 7.75 -10.96 -6.85
N THR A 84 7.29 -9.91 -7.52
CA THR A 84 8.07 -9.15 -8.51
C THR A 84 9.36 -8.61 -7.93
N THR A 85 9.31 -7.99 -6.74
CA THR A 85 10.52 -7.46 -6.10
C THR A 85 11.49 -8.58 -5.72
N LYS A 86 10.97 -9.72 -5.23
CA LYS A 86 11.80 -10.88 -4.88
C LYS A 86 12.52 -11.47 -6.09
N GLU A 87 11.89 -11.49 -7.26
CA GLU A 87 12.53 -11.93 -8.51
C GLU A 87 13.68 -10.99 -8.89
N PHE A 88 13.47 -9.68 -8.85
CA PHE A 88 14.54 -8.71 -9.14
C PHE A 88 15.73 -8.81 -8.16
N PHE A 89 15.48 -9.17 -6.89
CA PHE A 89 16.56 -9.46 -5.93
C PHE A 89 17.37 -10.70 -6.28
N LYS A 90 16.77 -11.71 -6.92
CA LYS A 90 17.48 -12.95 -7.28
C LYS A 90 18.41 -12.75 -8.47
N ASP A 91 18.02 -11.89 -9.40
CA ASP A 91 18.72 -11.75 -10.69
C ASP A 91 19.91 -10.79 -10.64
N ASP A 92 20.18 -10.12 -9.50
CA ASP A 92 21.26 -9.11 -9.27
C ASP A 92 21.31 -7.97 -10.33
N HIS A 93 20.22 -7.84 -11.07
CA HIS A 93 19.95 -6.81 -12.04
C HIS A 93 18.80 -5.99 -11.48
N TRP A 94 19.12 -4.77 -11.06
CA TRP A 94 18.12 -3.81 -10.63
C TRP A 94 18.19 -2.64 -11.59
N PHE A 95 17.39 -2.65 -12.64
CA PHE A 95 17.29 -1.52 -13.56
C PHE A 95 16.30 -0.49 -13.04
N GLN A 96 16.40 0.74 -13.55
CA GLN A 96 15.57 1.84 -13.09
C GLN A 96 14.07 1.56 -13.30
N THR A 97 13.73 0.89 -14.41
CA THR A 97 12.37 0.46 -14.74
C THR A 97 11.83 -0.58 -13.75
N GLU A 98 12.63 -1.58 -13.38
CA GLU A 98 12.22 -2.62 -12.43
C GLU A 98 11.98 -2.01 -11.04
N LYS A 99 12.85 -1.07 -10.63
CA LYS A 99 12.66 -0.31 -9.39
C LYS A 99 11.35 0.47 -9.38
N SER A 100 11.06 1.22 -10.45
CA SER A 100 9.85 2.04 -10.50
C SER A 100 8.58 1.17 -10.50
N ILE A 101 8.59 0.03 -11.19
CA ILE A 101 7.49 -0.95 -11.15
C ILE A 101 7.29 -1.48 -9.73
N ALA A 102 8.33 -1.97 -9.09
CA ALA A 102 8.25 -2.53 -7.74
C ALA A 102 7.76 -1.49 -6.71
N VAL A 103 8.31 -0.28 -6.75
CA VAL A 103 7.88 0.85 -5.90
C VAL A 103 6.41 1.18 -6.16
N GLY A 104 6.01 1.30 -7.43
CA GLY A 104 4.66 1.67 -7.82
C GLY A 104 3.61 0.68 -7.35
N ILE A 105 3.84 -0.62 -7.58
CA ILE A 105 2.92 -1.69 -7.17
C ILE A 105 2.81 -1.72 -5.64
N MET A 106 3.95 -1.73 -4.91
CA MET A 106 3.90 -1.77 -3.44
C MET A 106 3.20 -0.54 -2.86
N SER A 107 3.46 0.65 -3.42
CA SER A 107 2.84 1.89 -2.94
C SER A 107 1.33 1.92 -3.21
N LEU A 108 0.86 1.30 -4.30
CA LEU A 108 -0.56 1.18 -4.62
C LEU A 108 -1.32 0.40 -3.53
N GLY A 109 -0.72 -0.64 -2.97
CA GLY A 109 -1.30 -1.37 -1.83
C GLY A 109 -1.50 -0.47 -0.61
N TYR A 110 -0.51 0.36 -0.26
CA TYR A 110 -0.65 1.34 0.83
C TYR A 110 -1.63 2.47 0.51
N GLY A 111 -1.76 2.85 -0.76
CA GLY A 111 -2.82 3.74 -1.23
C GLY A 111 -4.20 3.19 -0.86
N LEU A 112 -4.47 1.92 -1.15
CA LEU A 112 -5.75 1.27 -0.81
C LEU A 112 -5.99 1.17 0.70
N ILE A 113 -4.94 0.93 1.49
CA ILE A 113 -5.04 0.97 2.96
C ILE A 113 -5.38 2.39 3.43
N GLY A 114 -4.72 3.41 2.89
CA GLY A 114 -4.99 4.81 3.23
C GLY A 114 -6.40 5.25 2.85
N PHE A 115 -6.89 4.83 1.68
CA PHE A 115 -8.27 5.00 1.28
C PHE A 115 -9.23 4.43 2.33
N ALA A 116 -9.03 3.17 2.72
CA ALA A 116 -9.88 2.49 3.69
C ALA A 116 -9.87 3.18 5.07
N VAL A 117 -8.68 3.56 5.56
CA VAL A 117 -8.54 4.29 6.84
C VAL A 117 -9.25 5.64 6.79
N ALA A 118 -9.02 6.44 5.74
CA ALA A 118 -9.61 7.76 5.65
C ALA A 118 -11.13 7.72 5.47
N THR A 119 -11.64 6.73 4.74
CA THR A 119 -13.09 6.45 4.62
C THR A 119 -13.69 6.03 5.96
N ILE A 120 -13.01 5.18 6.74
CA ILE A 120 -13.43 4.84 8.10
C ILE A 120 -13.51 6.12 8.94
N LEU A 121 -12.42 6.88 9.03
CA LEU A 121 -12.35 8.06 9.90
C LEU A 121 -13.33 9.15 9.51
N SER A 122 -13.66 9.29 8.23
CA SER A 122 -14.64 10.26 7.75
C SER A 122 -16.10 9.86 7.99
N THR A 123 -16.36 8.59 8.33
CA THR A 123 -17.71 8.05 8.55
C THR A 123 -17.98 7.68 10.01
N VAL A 124 -16.95 7.63 10.87
CA VAL A 124 -17.15 7.45 12.31
C VAL A 124 -17.96 8.59 12.89
N GLY A 125 -19.08 8.27 13.53
CA GLY A 125 -19.94 9.24 14.21
C GLY A 125 -20.88 10.01 13.30
N ASP A 126 -20.86 9.77 11.98
CA ASP A 126 -21.88 10.30 11.06
C ASP A 126 -23.14 9.42 11.15
N THR A 127 -24.04 9.81 12.04
CA THR A 127 -25.33 9.13 12.25
C THR A 127 -26.42 9.58 11.28
N THR A 128 -26.17 10.64 10.49
CA THR A 128 -27.20 11.29 9.67
C THR A 128 -27.02 11.09 8.17
N GLY A 129 -25.86 10.61 7.71
CA GLY A 129 -25.62 10.27 6.30
C GLY A 129 -25.69 11.47 5.35
N SER A 130 -25.63 12.69 5.89
CA SER A 130 -25.79 13.94 5.15
C SER A 130 -24.50 14.39 4.43
N ASP A 131 -23.34 13.90 4.86
CA ASP A 131 -22.02 14.44 4.47
C ASP A 131 -21.29 13.54 3.48
N SER A 132 -22.07 12.92 2.59
CA SER A 132 -21.63 11.89 1.65
C SER A 132 -20.48 12.24 0.70
N SER A 133 -20.39 13.49 0.27
CA SER A 133 -19.31 13.97 -0.62
C SER A 133 -17.98 14.12 0.10
N ILE A 134 -18.00 14.39 1.41
CA ILE A 134 -16.80 14.57 2.23
C ILE A 134 -16.12 13.21 2.43
N SER A 135 -16.89 12.15 2.67
CA SER A 135 -16.33 10.82 2.90
C SER A 135 -15.53 10.30 1.70
N VAL A 136 -16.09 10.41 0.49
CA VAL A 136 -15.42 10.00 -0.76
C VAL A 136 -14.16 10.84 -1.01
N GLY A 137 -14.24 12.16 -0.82
CA GLY A 137 -13.09 13.06 -0.96
C GLY A 137 -11.96 12.73 0.02
N MET A 138 -12.31 12.44 1.28
CA MET A 138 -11.35 12.03 2.30
C MET A 138 -10.71 10.68 1.98
N GLY A 139 -11.48 9.72 1.48
CA GLY A 139 -10.93 8.44 0.99
C GLY A 139 -9.87 8.65 -0.10
N MET A 140 -10.16 9.46 -1.11
CA MET A 140 -9.22 9.78 -2.19
C MET A 140 -7.98 10.53 -1.69
N LEU A 141 -8.15 11.46 -0.75
CA LEU A 141 -7.04 12.14 -0.11
C LEU A 141 -6.16 11.17 0.69
N GLY A 142 -6.78 10.26 1.45
CA GLY A 142 -6.11 9.20 2.18
C GLY A 142 -5.28 8.31 1.25
N PHE A 143 -5.86 7.90 0.11
CA PHE A 143 -5.14 7.17 -0.93
C PHE A 143 -3.88 7.91 -1.40
N LEU A 144 -4.03 9.17 -1.79
CA LEU A 144 -2.94 9.96 -2.35
C LEU A 144 -1.80 10.14 -1.34
N LEU A 145 -2.13 10.49 -0.10
CA LEU A 145 -1.15 10.75 0.95
C LEU A 145 -0.37 9.49 1.31
N THR A 146 -1.04 8.36 1.51
CA THR A 146 -0.34 7.11 1.85
C THR A 146 0.42 6.53 0.67
N PHE A 147 -0.09 6.68 -0.55
CA PHE A 147 0.61 6.30 -1.77
C PHE A 147 1.93 7.08 -1.89
N ILE A 148 1.90 8.42 -1.80
CA ILE A 148 3.11 9.25 -1.89
C ILE A 148 4.10 8.92 -0.77
N ALA A 149 3.60 8.78 0.47
CA ALA A 149 4.45 8.39 1.60
C ALA A 149 5.13 7.03 1.36
N ALA A 150 4.39 6.04 0.86
CA ALA A 150 4.94 4.74 0.53
C ALA A 150 5.97 4.82 -0.60
N VAL A 151 5.72 5.60 -1.67
CA VAL A 151 6.68 5.82 -2.75
C VAL A 151 8.00 6.36 -2.19
N CYS A 152 7.94 7.39 -1.34
CA CYS A 152 9.14 7.96 -0.71
C CYS A 152 9.92 6.92 0.10
N ILE A 153 9.21 6.11 0.91
CA ILE A 153 9.82 5.05 1.71
C ILE A 153 10.48 3.99 0.82
N TYR A 154 9.77 3.47 -0.19
CA TYR A 154 10.28 2.40 -1.05
C TYR A 154 11.42 2.85 -1.96
N ILE A 155 11.42 4.09 -2.45
CA ILE A 155 12.52 4.65 -3.24
C ILE A 155 13.83 4.63 -2.42
N VAL A 156 13.75 5.02 -1.15
CA VAL A 156 14.90 5.07 -0.23
C VAL A 156 15.30 3.68 0.24
N ALA A 157 14.34 2.80 0.50
CA ALA A 157 14.60 1.48 1.05
C ALA A 157 15.14 0.48 0.01
N PHE A 158 14.71 0.58 -1.25
CA PHE A 158 15.20 -0.30 -2.31
C PHE A 158 16.61 0.10 -2.77
N PRO A 159 17.44 -0.88 -3.15
CA PRO A 159 18.81 -0.63 -3.61
C PRO A 159 18.83 0.32 -4.82
N ARG A 160 20.00 0.93 -5.06
CA ARG A 160 20.19 1.82 -6.22
C ARG A 160 20.12 1.01 -7.49
N ALA A 161 19.29 1.45 -8.42
CA ALA A 161 19.18 0.85 -9.73
C ALA A 161 20.35 1.26 -10.64
N LYS A 162 20.78 0.34 -11.50
CA LYS A 162 21.68 0.58 -12.62
C LYS A 162 20.91 1.33 -13.71
N MET A 163 21.53 2.34 -14.32
CA MET A 163 20.96 2.97 -15.51
C MET A 163 21.07 1.99 -16.68
N THR A 164 19.99 1.81 -17.43
CA THR A 164 20.02 0.99 -18.65
C THR A 164 21.00 1.64 -19.64
N PRO A 165 21.99 0.91 -20.17
CA PRO A 165 22.86 1.45 -21.21
C PRO A 165 21.99 1.76 -22.44
N LEU A 166 22.03 3.00 -22.92
CA LEU A 166 21.48 3.37 -24.22
C LEU A 166 22.31 2.61 -25.27
N GLY A 167 21.66 1.71 -25.99
CA GLY A 167 22.24 0.98 -27.12
C GLY A 167 22.49 1.88 -28.32
#